data_AF-A0A915APN0-F1
#
_entry.id   AF-A0A915APN0-F1
#
_cell.length_a   1.000
_cell.length_b   1.000
_cell.length_c   1.000
_cell.angle_alpha   90.00
_cell.angle_beta   90.00
_cell.angle_gamma   90.00
#
_symmetry.space_group_name_H-M   'P 1'
#
loop_
_entity.id
_entity.type
_entity.pdbx_description
1 polymer ?
#
loop_
_entity_poly.entity_id
_entity_poly.type
_entity_poly.pdbx_seq_one_letter_code
_entity_poly.pdbx_strand_id
1 'polypeptide(L)'
;MSKADAGRLIHIAKNRERAKEAIEQRRKKIEEETNNLKTGITSKFTANYDAVEESLKTSTVGLVTLDEMREKQKDVVEMREAQVVIDGRKSQMEKTKRLQEGDVKTTQKRVLSFAFEDEEEEEDEDDASTSLPPKKRMGMDPTVETAFLPDREREKELAKLKEDLAKEWQMLQEKEKNEEINVAFAYWDGSSHRKDLHMKKGNTISQFLARALEVLKREFSELRPVVPENLMFVKEDLIIPHFY
;
A
#
# COMPACT_ATOMS: atom_id res chain seq x y z
N MET A 1 -21.12 77.68 20.00
CA MET A 1 -21.98 76.46 19.99
C MET A 1 -22.52 76.25 21.39
N SER A 2 -23.82 75.98 21.55
CA SER A 2 -24.47 75.87 22.86
C SER A 2 -23.95 74.64 23.62
N LYS A 3 -23.78 74.73 24.94
CA LYS A 3 -23.38 73.60 25.80
C LYS A 3 -24.33 72.39 25.66
N ALA A 4 -25.57 72.62 25.23
CA ALA A 4 -26.56 71.58 24.95
C ALA A 4 -26.27 70.78 23.66
N ASP A 5 -25.62 71.38 22.65
CA ASP A 5 -25.24 70.70 21.40
C ASP A 5 -24.03 69.79 21.59
N ALA A 6 -23.12 70.16 22.51
CA ALA A 6 -21.95 69.37 22.83
C ALA A 6 -22.31 67.99 23.42
N GLY A 7 -23.31 67.92 24.30
CA GLY A 7 -23.77 66.64 24.88
C GLY A 7 -24.43 65.72 23.85
N ARG A 8 -25.20 66.29 22.90
CA ARG A 8 -25.79 65.53 21.79
C ARG A 8 -24.72 64.98 20.85
N LEU A 9 -23.69 65.77 20.57
CA LEU A 9 -22.57 65.34 19.72
C LEU A 9 -21.79 64.18 20.34
N ILE A 10 -21.58 64.19 21.67
CA ILE A 10 -20.95 63.09 22.41
C ILE A 10 -21.79 61.80 22.32
N HIS A 11 -23.12 61.90 22.46
CA HIS A 11 -24.00 60.73 22.38
C HIS A 11 -24.06 60.14 20.96
N ILE A 12 -24.05 60.99 19.92
CA ILE A 12 -23.98 60.56 18.53
C ILE A 12 -22.62 59.91 18.23
N ALA A 13 -21.52 60.46 18.75
CA ALA A 13 -20.19 59.88 18.63
C ALA A 13 -20.10 58.49 19.30
N LYS A 14 -20.62 58.37 20.53
CA LYS A 14 -20.68 57.09 21.28
C LYS A 14 -21.54 56.04 20.58
N ASN A 15 -22.66 56.45 19.97
CA ASN A 15 -23.49 55.54 19.18
C ASN A 15 -22.78 55.08 17.89
N ARG A 16 -22.00 55.96 17.25
CA ARG A 16 -21.19 55.61 16.07
C ARG A 16 -20.03 54.67 16.41
N GLU A 17 -19.40 54.87 17.57
CA GLU A 17 -18.32 54.00 18.07
C GLU A 17 -18.83 52.59 18.34
N ARG A 18 -19.92 52.43 19.10
CA ARG A 18 -20.55 51.12 19.32
C ARG A 18 -21.00 50.45 18.03
N ALA A 19 -21.51 51.22 17.06
CA ALA A 19 -21.90 50.67 15.77
C ALA A 19 -20.68 50.16 14.99
N LYS A 20 -19.52 50.83 15.07
CA LYS A 20 -18.27 50.37 14.46
C LYS A 20 -17.74 49.11 15.14
N GLU A 21 -17.74 49.07 16.47
CA GLU A 21 -17.31 47.89 17.24
C GLU A 21 -18.17 46.67 16.92
N ALA A 22 -19.50 46.84 16.81
CA ALA A 22 -20.40 45.75 16.44
C ALA A 22 -20.14 45.22 15.01
N ILE A 23 -19.80 46.12 14.07
CA ILE A 23 -19.43 45.73 12.70
C ILE A 23 -18.09 44.98 12.70
N GLU A 24 -17.11 45.44 13.45
CA GLU A 24 -15.80 44.81 13.56
C GLU A 24 -15.88 43.42 14.19
N GLN A 25 -16.66 43.26 15.27
CA GLN A 25 -16.94 41.96 15.88
C GLN A 25 -17.63 41.00 14.90
N ARG A 26 -18.62 41.49 14.13
CA ARG A 26 -19.29 40.68 13.12
C ARG A 26 -18.34 40.29 11.98
N ARG A 27 -17.46 41.20 11.55
CA ARG A 27 -16.44 40.92 10.52
C ARG A 27 -15.44 39.88 11.02
N LYS A 28 -14.96 40.01 12.25
CA LYS A 28 -14.02 39.06 12.87
C LYS A 28 -14.65 37.68 13.02
N LYS A 29 -15.91 37.61 13.44
CA LYS A 29 -16.66 36.35 13.52
C LYS A 29 -16.82 35.67 12.15
N ILE A 30 -17.14 36.43 11.11
CA ILE A 30 -17.21 35.91 9.74
C ILE A 30 -15.83 35.43 9.27
N GLU A 31 -14.76 36.16 9.58
CA GLU A 31 -13.40 35.77 9.23
C GLU A 31 -12.98 34.46 9.92
N GLU A 32 -13.27 34.31 11.22
CA GLU A 32 -13.06 33.07 11.97
C GLU A 32 -13.88 31.89 11.40
N GLU A 33 -15.16 32.11 11.08
CA GLU A 33 -16.01 31.11 10.44
C GLU A 33 -15.49 30.72 9.04
N THR A 34 -15.02 31.69 8.24
CA THR A 34 -14.46 31.41 6.91
C THR A 34 -13.11 30.69 6.97
N ASN A 35 -12.28 30.98 7.97
CA ASN A 35 -11.02 30.28 8.18
C ASN A 35 -11.26 28.84 8.65
N ASN A 36 -12.21 28.62 9.56
CA ASN A 36 -12.62 27.27 9.97
C ASN A 36 -13.26 26.47 8.83
N LEU A 37 -14.03 27.11 7.95
CA LEU A 37 -14.56 26.48 6.74
C LEU A 37 -13.43 26.12 5.76
N LYS A 38 -12.45 27.00 5.55
CA LYS A 38 -11.30 26.74 4.66
C LYS A 38 -10.46 25.56 5.16
N THR A 39 -10.12 25.49 6.44
CA THR A 39 -9.33 24.37 7.00
C THR A 39 -10.11 23.05 6.99
N GLY A 40 -11.42 23.09 7.20
CA GLY A 40 -12.30 21.92 7.11
C GLY A 40 -12.53 21.41 5.68
N ILE A 41 -12.51 22.30 4.67
CA ILE A 41 -12.71 21.94 3.26
C ILE A 41 -11.41 21.41 2.64
N THR A 42 -10.24 21.97 2.96
CA THR A 42 -8.96 21.48 2.44
C THR A 42 -8.70 20.04 2.87
N SER A 43 -8.98 19.69 4.12
CA SER A 43 -8.82 18.31 4.62
C SER A 43 -9.87 17.32 4.08
N LYS A 44 -11.00 17.80 3.56
CA LYS A 44 -12.09 16.95 3.01
C LYS A 44 -12.00 16.76 1.49
N PHE A 45 -11.28 17.65 0.80
CA PHE A 45 -11.04 17.58 -0.64
C PHE A 45 -9.60 17.21 -1.02
N THR A 46 -8.70 17.02 -0.05
CA THR A 46 -7.54 16.15 -0.22
C THR A 46 -8.03 14.70 -0.31
N ALA A 47 -8.75 14.36 -1.38
CA ALA A 47 -8.56 13.05 -1.98
C ALA A 47 -7.05 12.94 -2.18
N ASN A 48 -6.39 11.96 -1.54
CA ASN A 48 -4.95 11.77 -1.52
C ASN A 48 -4.36 11.95 -2.92
N TYR A 49 -4.05 13.20 -3.31
CA TYR A 49 -3.14 13.48 -4.39
C TYR A 49 -1.83 13.07 -3.76
N ASP A 50 -1.47 11.84 -4.08
CA ASP A 50 -0.50 11.06 -3.35
C ASP A 50 0.84 11.77 -3.57
N ALA A 51 1.26 12.61 -2.62
CA ALA A 51 2.55 13.30 -2.67
C ALA A 51 3.69 12.29 -2.87
N VAL A 52 3.43 11.05 -2.47
CA VAL A 52 4.21 9.84 -2.74
C VAL A 52 4.21 9.44 -4.22
N GLU A 53 3.08 9.43 -4.90
CA GLU A 53 3.01 9.12 -6.33
C GLU A 53 3.66 10.21 -7.19
N GLU A 54 3.56 11.48 -6.79
CA GLU A 54 4.26 12.58 -7.46
C GLU A 54 5.78 12.51 -7.26
N SER A 55 6.25 12.16 -6.05
CA SER A 55 7.68 11.96 -5.79
C SER A 55 8.23 10.72 -6.52
N LEU A 56 7.45 9.64 -6.60
CA LEU A 56 7.77 8.46 -7.40
C LEU A 56 7.82 8.80 -8.90
N LYS A 57 6.83 9.50 -9.43
CA LYS A 57 6.77 9.90 -10.84
C LYS A 57 7.94 10.80 -11.21
N THR A 58 8.22 11.83 -10.42
CA THR A 58 9.34 12.76 -10.67
C THR A 58 10.70 12.08 -10.53
N SER A 59 10.85 11.14 -9.58
CA SER A 59 12.09 10.37 -9.41
C SER A 59 12.29 9.27 -10.45
N THR A 60 11.26 8.87 -11.19
CA THR A 60 11.31 7.78 -12.20
C THR A 60 11.26 8.27 -13.64
N VAL A 61 11.32 9.58 -13.90
CA VAL A 61 11.43 10.11 -15.26
C VAL A 61 12.86 9.89 -15.79
N GLY A 62 13.04 8.90 -16.68
CA GLY A 62 14.32 8.63 -17.35
C GLY A 62 14.57 7.14 -17.59
N LEU A 63 15.76 6.80 -18.07
CA LEU A 63 16.21 5.41 -18.15
C LEU A 63 16.66 4.97 -16.74
N VAL A 64 15.82 4.18 -16.08
CA VAL A 64 16.04 3.68 -14.72
C VAL A 64 16.18 2.16 -14.75
N THR A 65 17.15 1.62 -14.02
CA THR A 65 17.35 0.18 -13.90
C THR A 65 16.32 -0.46 -12.95
N LEU A 66 16.07 -1.76 -13.08
CA LEU A 66 15.08 -2.45 -12.22
C LEU A 66 15.44 -2.38 -10.74
N ASP A 67 16.73 -2.36 -10.42
CA ASP A 67 17.19 -2.28 -9.04
C ASP A 67 16.95 -0.89 -8.44
N GLU A 68 17.21 0.18 -9.18
CA GLU A 68 16.91 1.56 -8.78
C GLU A 68 15.40 1.78 -8.55
N MET A 69 14.54 1.19 -9.39
CA MET A 69 13.09 1.29 -9.19
C MET A 69 12.63 0.59 -7.90
N ARG A 70 13.22 -0.56 -7.58
CA ARG A 70 12.91 -1.32 -6.35
C ARG A 70 13.41 -0.60 -5.10
N GLU A 71 14.58 0.02 -5.16
CA GLU A 71 15.12 0.83 -4.07
C GLU A 71 14.25 2.05 -3.80
N LYS A 72 13.88 2.80 -4.85
CA LYS A 72 12.99 3.97 -4.72
C LYS A 72 11.61 3.63 -4.17
N GLN A 73 11.06 2.47 -4.51
CA GLN A 73 9.80 2.01 -3.93
C GLN A 73 9.94 1.66 -2.45
N LYS A 74 11.05 1.04 -2.04
CA LYS A 74 11.31 0.72 -0.62
C LYS A 74 11.47 1.97 0.22
N ASP A 75 12.29 2.92 -0.24
CA ASP A 75 12.52 4.20 0.46
C ASP A 75 11.22 4.96 0.72
N VAL A 76 10.33 4.97 -0.28
CA VAL A 76 9.03 5.64 -0.19
C VAL A 76 8.10 4.97 0.82
N VAL A 77 8.10 3.64 0.87
CA VAL A 77 7.33 2.87 1.87
C VAL A 77 7.88 3.12 3.27
N GLU A 78 9.20 3.08 3.45
CA GLU A 78 9.85 3.33 4.73
C GLU A 78 9.59 4.76 5.24
N MET A 79 9.66 5.77 4.37
CA MET A 79 9.32 7.15 4.73
C MET A 79 7.85 7.29 5.14
N ARG A 80 6.93 6.58 4.48
CA ARG A 80 5.51 6.57 4.84
C ARG A 80 5.27 5.90 6.18
N GLU A 81 5.92 4.77 6.44
CA GLU A 81 5.83 4.06 7.72
C GLU A 81 6.38 4.92 8.86
N ALA A 82 7.53 5.58 8.66
CA ALA A 82 8.10 6.50 9.63
C ALA A 82 7.18 7.70 9.93
N GLN A 83 6.56 8.27 8.89
CA GLN A 83 5.63 9.39 9.05
C GLN A 83 4.36 8.97 9.81
N VAL A 84 3.81 7.79 9.52
CA VAL A 84 2.63 7.24 10.24
C VAL A 84 2.95 6.97 11.71
N VAL A 85 4.16 6.50 12.04
CA VAL A 85 4.61 6.30 13.42
C VAL A 85 4.73 7.62 14.17
N ILE A 86 5.28 8.67 13.53
CA ILE A 86 5.42 10.00 14.13
C ILE A 86 4.06 10.64 14.36
N ASP A 87 3.15 10.57 13.38
CA ASP A 87 1.82 11.15 13.50
C ASP A 87 0.93 10.37 14.48
N GLY A 88 1.11 9.05 14.58
CA GLY A 88 0.53 8.21 15.63
C GLY A 88 0.98 8.63 17.04
N ARG A 89 2.29 8.86 17.22
CA ARG A 89 2.86 9.37 18.50
C ARG A 89 2.34 10.77 18.85
N LYS A 90 2.24 11.68 17.88
CA LYS A 90 1.68 13.02 18.10
C LYS A 90 0.21 12.97 18.50
N SER A 91 -0.59 12.12 17.84
CA SER A 91 -2.01 11.91 18.16
C SER A 91 -2.21 11.34 19.57
N GLN A 92 -1.38 10.39 20.00
CA GLN A 92 -1.41 9.90 21.39
C GLN A 92 -0.97 10.96 22.41
N MET A 93 0.03 11.77 22.08
CA MET A 93 0.49 12.85 22.97
C MET A 93 -0.52 14.02 23.08
N GLU A 94 -1.30 14.30 22.03
CA GLU A 94 -2.41 15.26 22.11
C GLU A 94 -3.58 14.72 22.94
N LYS A 95 -3.91 13.42 22.82
CA LYS A 95 -4.98 12.80 23.62
C LYS A 95 -4.66 12.84 25.11
N THR A 96 -3.42 12.51 25.49
CA THR A 96 -2.97 12.53 26.89
C THR A 96 -2.97 13.95 27.49
N LYS A 97 -2.57 14.97 26.72
CA LYS A 97 -2.67 16.37 27.16
C LYS A 97 -4.11 16.86 27.35
N ARG A 98 -5.03 16.48 26.44
CA ARG A 98 -6.46 16.84 26.57
C ARG A 98 -7.16 16.19 27.76
N LEU A 99 -6.70 15.01 28.19
CA LEU A 99 -7.21 14.32 29.38
C LEU A 99 -6.71 14.98 30.67
N GLN A 100 -5.48 15.51 30.70
CA GLN A 100 -4.93 16.21 31.88
C GLN A 100 -5.49 17.63 32.06
N GLU A 101 -5.89 18.32 30.99
CA GLU A 101 -6.47 19.67 31.06
C GLU A 101 -7.98 19.69 31.39
N GLY A 102 -8.62 18.52 31.53
CA GLY A 102 -10.06 18.36 31.72
C GLY A 102 -10.60 18.43 33.16
N ASP A 103 -9.74 18.48 34.19
CA ASP A 103 -10.16 18.27 35.59
C ASP A 103 -10.50 19.55 36.38
N VAL A 104 -10.99 20.60 35.72
CA VAL A 104 -11.62 21.74 36.42
C VAL A 104 -12.81 22.25 35.60
N LYS A 105 -13.95 21.57 35.70
CA LYS A 105 -15.31 22.15 35.61
C LYS A 105 -16.37 21.09 35.89
N THR A 106 -16.91 21.15 37.11
CA THR A 106 -18.11 20.44 37.52
C THR A 106 -19.32 21.03 36.79
N THR A 107 -19.76 20.38 35.72
CA THR A 107 -21.10 20.61 35.17
C THR A 107 -21.94 19.36 35.39
N GLN A 108 -22.97 19.53 36.22
CA GLN A 108 -24.02 18.55 36.51
C GLN A 108 -24.55 17.93 35.22
N LYS A 109 -24.20 16.67 34.96
CA LYS A 109 -24.86 15.86 33.95
C LYS A 109 -26.13 15.28 34.57
N ARG A 110 -27.28 15.58 33.97
CA ARG A 110 -28.54 14.86 34.25
C ARG A 110 -28.33 13.42 33.80
N VAL A 111 -28.28 12.50 34.75
CA VAL A 111 -28.20 11.06 34.52
C VAL A 111 -29.60 10.56 34.13
N LEU A 112 -29.70 9.94 32.97
CA LEU A 112 -30.87 9.16 32.56
C LEU A 112 -30.92 7.89 33.42
N SER A 113 -32.08 7.61 34.00
CA SER A 113 -32.36 6.50 34.90
C SER A 113 -32.28 5.13 34.20
N PHE A 114 -31.08 4.55 34.13
CA PHE A 114 -30.84 3.15 33.77
C PHE A 114 -29.64 2.52 34.51
N ALA A 115 -29.16 3.14 35.59
CA ALA A 115 -28.15 2.56 36.46
C ALA A 115 -28.81 2.01 37.72
N PHE A 116 -29.20 0.73 37.66
CA PHE A 116 -29.29 -0.11 38.84
C PHE A 116 -28.44 -1.34 38.53
N GLU A 117 -27.51 -1.63 39.44
CA GLU A 117 -26.96 -2.96 39.69
C GLU A 117 -25.97 -3.49 38.63
N ASP A 118 -24.67 -3.26 38.82
CA ASP A 118 -23.88 -4.20 39.60
C ASP A 118 -22.51 -3.59 39.96
N GLU A 119 -22.03 -3.97 41.13
CA GLU A 119 -20.86 -3.49 41.85
C GLU A 119 -19.64 -4.36 41.49
N GLU A 120 -18.43 -3.82 41.73
CA GLU A 120 -17.13 -4.52 41.74
C GLU A 120 -16.56 -4.90 40.34
N GLU A 121 -15.32 -4.59 39.93
CA GLU A 121 -14.03 -4.59 40.62
C GLU A 121 -13.03 -3.71 39.85
N GLU A 122 -12.12 -3.04 40.58
CA GLU A 122 -10.89 -2.45 40.07
C GLU A 122 -9.87 -3.55 39.71
N GLU A 123 -9.18 -3.43 38.58
CA GLU A 123 -7.71 -3.48 38.52
C GLU A 123 -7.21 -3.14 37.11
N ASP A 124 -6.24 -2.21 37.07
CA ASP A 124 -5.43 -1.85 35.91
C ASP A 124 -4.45 -2.99 35.55
N GLU A 125 -4.29 -3.31 34.27
CA GLU A 125 -3.01 -3.85 33.77
C GLU A 125 -2.80 -3.53 32.27
N ASP A 126 -1.65 -2.90 32.01
CA ASP A 126 -1.09 -2.55 30.72
C ASP A 126 -0.55 -3.77 29.94
N ASP A 127 -0.61 -3.65 28.61
CA ASP A 127 0.26 -4.25 27.58
C ASP A 127 0.12 -5.75 27.21
N ALA A 128 0.46 -6.01 25.94
CA ALA A 128 0.66 -7.29 25.27
C ALA A 128 -0.57 -8.07 24.75
N SER A 129 -0.74 -7.99 23.42
CA SER A 129 -1.11 -9.12 22.55
C SER A 129 -2.14 -10.11 23.10
N THR A 130 -3.41 -9.74 23.13
CA THR A 130 -4.47 -10.75 23.30
C THR A 130 -5.46 -10.64 22.16
N SER A 131 -5.50 -11.70 21.36
CA SER A 131 -6.57 -12.04 20.44
C SER A 131 -7.92 -11.90 21.14
N LEU A 132 -8.61 -10.78 20.96
CA LEU A 132 -10.02 -10.68 21.30
C LEU A 132 -10.76 -11.72 20.45
N PRO A 133 -11.49 -12.68 21.03
CA PRO A 133 -12.23 -13.67 20.26
C PRO A 133 -13.21 -12.92 19.35
N PRO A 134 -13.39 -13.36 18.09
CA PRO A 134 -14.34 -12.70 17.20
C PRO A 134 -15.69 -12.67 17.89
N LYS A 135 -16.26 -11.46 18.05
CA LYS A 135 -17.62 -11.30 18.55
C LYS A 135 -18.51 -12.11 17.63
N LYS A 136 -18.97 -13.28 18.09
CA LYS A 136 -19.93 -14.11 17.36
C LYS A 136 -21.08 -13.17 16.98
N ARG A 137 -21.42 -13.14 15.70
CA ARG A 137 -22.50 -12.29 15.16
C ARG A 137 -23.84 -12.80 15.69
N MET A 138 -24.11 -12.52 16.97
CA MET A 138 -25.34 -12.87 17.66
C MET A 138 -26.43 -11.92 17.15
N GLY A 139 -27.43 -12.47 16.44
CA GLY A 139 -28.56 -11.70 15.90
C GLY A 139 -28.48 -11.34 14.41
N MET A 140 -27.50 -11.84 13.66
CA MET A 140 -27.53 -11.77 12.19
C MET A 140 -27.97 -13.10 11.61
N ASP A 141 -28.94 -13.07 10.69
CA ASP A 141 -29.43 -14.26 10.00
C ASP A 141 -28.30 -14.90 9.17
N PRO A 142 -27.99 -16.20 9.38
CA PRO A 142 -26.87 -16.87 8.72
C PRO A 142 -27.10 -17.13 7.22
N THR A 143 -28.33 -16.95 6.74
CA THR A 143 -28.72 -17.12 5.34
C THR A 143 -28.54 -15.86 4.52
N VAL A 144 -28.26 -14.71 5.14
CA VAL A 144 -28.06 -13.45 4.42
C VAL A 144 -26.65 -13.41 3.86
N GLU A 145 -26.52 -13.21 2.55
CA GLU A 145 -25.24 -13.10 1.86
C GLU A 145 -24.46 -11.86 2.32
N THR A 146 -23.50 -12.06 3.23
CA THR A 146 -22.59 -11.00 3.72
C THR A 146 -21.29 -10.92 2.91
N ALA A 147 -21.26 -11.54 1.72
CA ALA A 147 -20.10 -11.56 0.81
C ALA A 147 -19.65 -10.16 0.37
N PHE A 148 -20.59 -9.21 0.29
CA PHE A 148 -20.36 -7.83 -0.14
C PHE A 148 -19.80 -6.91 0.96
N LEU A 149 -19.86 -7.32 2.23
CA LEU A 149 -19.25 -6.54 3.31
C LEU A 149 -17.73 -6.82 3.35
N PRO A 150 -16.89 -5.78 3.52
CA PRO A 150 -15.48 -5.96 3.85
C PRO A 150 -15.34 -6.77 5.13
N ASP A 151 -14.71 -7.92 5.02
CA ASP A 151 -14.53 -8.87 6.12
C ASP A 151 -13.06 -9.29 6.18
N ARG A 152 -12.37 -8.79 7.22
CA ARG A 152 -10.93 -8.98 7.40
C ARG A 152 -10.55 -10.43 7.69
N GLU A 153 -11.45 -11.24 8.22
CA GLU A 153 -11.17 -12.66 8.45
C GLU A 153 -11.28 -13.43 7.13
N ARG A 154 -12.35 -13.17 6.37
CA ARG A 154 -12.53 -13.75 5.02
C ARG A 154 -11.40 -13.38 4.08
N GLU A 155 -10.96 -12.11 4.07
CA GLU A 155 -9.83 -11.68 3.25
C GLU A 155 -8.52 -12.38 3.62
N LYS A 156 -8.27 -12.62 4.92
CA LYS A 156 -7.10 -13.39 5.38
C LYS A 156 -7.17 -14.85 4.97
N GLU A 157 -8.34 -15.48 5.04
CA GLU A 157 -8.54 -16.86 4.58
C GLU A 157 -8.34 -16.97 3.07
N LEU A 158 -8.90 -16.05 2.30
CA LEU A 158 -8.69 -15.96 0.86
C LEU A 158 -7.21 -15.71 0.51
N ALA A 159 -6.50 -14.90 1.28
CA ALA A 159 -5.08 -14.68 1.10
C ALA A 159 -4.26 -15.96 1.34
N LYS A 160 -4.54 -16.67 2.45
CA LYS A 160 -3.90 -17.98 2.72
C LYS A 160 -4.17 -18.99 1.61
N LEU A 161 -5.42 -19.11 1.16
CA LEU A 161 -5.78 -19.99 0.05
C LEU A 161 -5.04 -19.61 -1.24
N LYS A 162 -4.90 -18.32 -1.53
CA LYS A 162 -4.11 -17.86 -2.68
C LYS A 162 -2.63 -18.21 -2.54
N GLU A 163 -2.05 -18.06 -1.36
CA GLU A 163 -0.65 -18.43 -1.09
C GLU A 163 -0.43 -19.93 -1.26
N ASP A 164 -1.34 -20.76 -0.75
CA ASP A 164 -1.25 -22.21 -0.87
C ASP A 164 -1.42 -22.66 -2.32
N LEU A 165 -2.39 -22.11 -3.05
CA LEU A 165 -2.53 -22.34 -4.50
C LEU A 165 -1.30 -21.88 -5.29
N ALA A 166 -0.68 -20.76 -4.90
CA ALA A 166 0.54 -20.28 -5.55
C ALA A 166 1.72 -21.24 -5.31
N LYS A 167 1.86 -21.80 -4.10
CA LYS A 167 2.87 -22.82 -3.79
C LYS A 167 2.62 -24.10 -4.56
N GLU A 168 1.38 -24.59 -4.58
CA GLU A 168 1.00 -25.78 -5.36
C GLU A 168 1.30 -25.57 -6.85
N TRP A 169 0.97 -24.41 -7.40
CA TRP A 169 1.28 -24.06 -8.77
C TRP A 169 2.79 -24.02 -9.05
N GLN A 170 3.58 -23.45 -8.14
CA GLN A 170 5.05 -23.45 -8.25
C GLN A 170 5.63 -24.87 -8.20
N MET A 171 5.15 -25.71 -7.27
CA MET A 171 5.58 -27.10 -7.19
C MET A 171 5.21 -27.88 -8.45
N LEU A 172 4.02 -27.64 -9.01
CA LEU A 172 3.59 -28.28 -10.25
C LEU A 172 4.44 -27.84 -11.44
N GLN A 173 4.74 -26.54 -11.53
CA GLN A 173 5.65 -25.97 -12.53
C GLN A 173 7.07 -26.56 -12.41
N GLU A 174 7.60 -26.66 -11.20
CA GLU A 174 8.92 -27.23 -10.96
C GLU A 174 8.96 -28.72 -11.30
N LYS A 175 7.88 -29.45 -10.99
CA LYS A 175 7.75 -30.86 -11.34
C LYS A 175 7.72 -31.04 -12.86
N GLU A 176 6.91 -30.26 -13.57
CA GLU A 176 6.83 -30.32 -15.04
C GLU A 176 8.17 -29.91 -15.67
N LYS A 177 8.83 -28.87 -15.17
CA LYS A 177 10.17 -28.45 -15.62
C LYS A 177 11.24 -29.51 -15.36
N ASN A 178 11.10 -30.30 -14.29
CA ASN A 178 12.05 -31.37 -13.96
C ASN A 178 11.81 -32.66 -14.76
N GLU A 179 10.71 -32.79 -15.50
CA GLU A 179 10.49 -33.94 -16.36
C GLU A 179 11.61 -34.04 -17.42
N GLU A 180 12.20 -35.24 -17.52
CA GLU A 180 13.25 -35.54 -18.48
C GLU A 180 12.61 -35.85 -19.85
N ILE A 181 13.06 -35.14 -20.88
CA ILE A 181 12.72 -35.36 -22.27
C ILE A 181 13.95 -35.83 -23.04
N ASN A 182 13.70 -36.74 -23.98
CA ASN A 182 14.64 -37.09 -25.04
C ASN A 182 14.38 -36.18 -26.25
N VAL A 183 15.32 -35.28 -26.51
CA VAL A 183 15.26 -34.35 -27.64
C VAL A 183 16.11 -34.93 -28.77
N ALA A 184 15.43 -35.41 -29.81
CA ALA A 184 16.08 -35.73 -31.08
C ALA A 184 16.33 -34.43 -31.85
N PHE A 185 17.59 -34.15 -32.17
CA PHE A 185 17.99 -32.95 -32.89
C PHE A 185 18.90 -33.30 -34.07
N ALA A 186 18.96 -32.40 -35.05
CA ALA A 186 19.87 -32.53 -36.18
C ALA A 186 20.80 -31.34 -36.22
N TYR A 187 22.11 -31.60 -36.29
CA TYR A 187 23.11 -30.60 -36.63
C TYR A 187 23.19 -30.46 -38.15
N TRP A 188 23.33 -29.22 -38.62
CA TRP A 188 23.38 -28.87 -40.04
C TRP A 188 24.61 -28.03 -40.35
N ASP A 189 25.50 -28.58 -41.18
CA ASP A 189 26.69 -27.94 -41.73
C ASP A 189 26.72 -27.98 -43.28
N GLY A 190 25.58 -28.34 -43.89
CA GLY A 190 25.46 -28.75 -45.29
C GLY A 190 25.06 -30.21 -45.44
N SER A 191 25.25 -31.03 -44.39
CA SER A 191 24.68 -32.36 -44.24
C SER A 191 23.87 -32.45 -42.95
N SER A 192 22.93 -33.42 -42.87
CA SER A 192 22.10 -33.61 -41.68
C SER A 192 22.70 -34.67 -40.76
N HIS A 193 23.12 -34.26 -39.57
CA HIS A 193 23.66 -35.12 -38.52
C HIS A 193 22.66 -35.27 -37.37
N ARG A 194 21.88 -36.35 -37.37
CA ARG A 194 20.88 -36.64 -36.34
C ARG A 194 21.51 -37.20 -35.07
N LYS A 195 21.10 -36.69 -33.91
CA LYS A 195 21.52 -37.13 -32.58
C LYS A 195 20.39 -36.99 -31.58
N ASP A 196 20.48 -37.78 -30.51
CA ASP A 196 19.56 -37.73 -29.40
C ASP A 196 20.24 -37.19 -28.15
N LEU A 197 19.56 -36.33 -27.41
CA LEU A 197 20.04 -35.74 -26.17
C LEU A 197 18.99 -35.84 -25.07
N HIS A 198 19.41 -36.27 -23.89
CA HIS A 198 18.54 -36.41 -22.72
C HIS A 198 18.69 -35.17 -21.83
N MET A 199 17.58 -34.47 -21.55
CA MET A 199 17.60 -33.29 -20.68
C MET A 199 16.25 -32.96 -20.06
N LYS A 200 16.24 -32.05 -19.09
CA LYS A 200 15.03 -31.60 -18.40
C LYS A 200 14.27 -30.54 -19.22
N LYS A 201 12.94 -30.53 -19.16
CA LYS A 201 12.05 -29.54 -19.82
C LYS A 201 12.38 -28.09 -19.44
N GLY A 202 12.81 -27.86 -18.20
CA GLY A 202 13.11 -26.55 -17.66
C GLY A 202 14.44 -25.94 -18.13
N ASN A 203 15.25 -26.68 -18.90
CA ASN A 203 16.52 -26.16 -19.39
C ASN A 203 16.29 -25.10 -20.48
N THR A 204 17.12 -24.06 -20.46
CA THR A 204 17.07 -23.03 -21.50
C THR A 204 17.66 -23.58 -22.81
N ILE A 205 17.31 -22.94 -23.93
CA ILE A 205 17.82 -23.36 -25.25
C ILE A 205 19.34 -23.18 -25.33
N SER A 206 19.90 -22.15 -24.68
CA SER A 206 21.35 -21.98 -24.57
C SER A 206 22.02 -23.17 -23.87
N GLN A 207 21.43 -23.67 -22.78
CA GLN A 207 21.91 -24.88 -22.10
C GLN A 207 21.78 -26.13 -22.97
N PHE A 208 20.69 -26.24 -23.75
CA PHE A 208 20.52 -27.30 -24.74
C PHE A 208 21.65 -27.28 -25.78
N LEU A 209 21.91 -26.11 -26.37
CA LEU A 209 22.94 -25.93 -27.40
C LEU A 209 24.34 -26.21 -26.87
N ALA A 210 24.64 -25.81 -25.63
CA ALA A 210 25.92 -26.11 -24.98
C ALA A 210 26.14 -27.62 -24.83
N ARG A 211 25.12 -28.37 -24.36
CA ARG A 211 25.20 -29.84 -24.25
C ARG A 211 25.25 -30.52 -25.62
N ALA A 212 24.48 -30.04 -26.59
CA ALA A 212 24.53 -30.53 -27.96
C ALA A 212 25.92 -30.32 -28.57
N LEU A 213 26.54 -29.17 -28.33
CA LEU A 213 27.92 -28.87 -28.73
C LEU A 213 28.93 -29.83 -28.10
N GLU A 214 28.81 -30.18 -26.82
CA GLU A 214 29.72 -31.17 -26.20
C GLU A 214 29.67 -32.53 -26.90
N VAL A 215 28.46 -33.00 -27.24
CA VAL A 215 28.27 -34.25 -27.99
C VAL A 215 28.83 -34.16 -29.41
N LEU A 216 28.69 -33.00 -30.06
CA LEU A 216 29.19 -32.77 -31.42
C LEU A 216 30.71 -32.57 -31.46
N LYS A 217 31.31 -31.92 -30.45
CA LYS A 217 32.77 -31.68 -30.34
C LYS A 217 33.60 -32.96 -30.31
N ARG A 218 32.99 -34.09 -29.93
CA ARG A 218 33.64 -35.41 -29.96
C ARG A 218 33.86 -35.91 -31.39
N GLU A 219 32.96 -35.58 -32.31
CA GLU A 219 32.98 -36.05 -33.70
C GLU A 219 33.52 -34.98 -34.65
N PHE A 220 33.21 -33.72 -34.40
CA PHE A 220 33.58 -32.58 -35.23
C PHE A 220 34.50 -31.64 -34.47
N SER A 221 35.80 -31.70 -34.78
CA SER A 221 36.80 -30.83 -34.15
C SER A 221 36.62 -29.34 -34.50
N GLU A 222 35.95 -29.05 -35.63
CA GLU A 222 35.62 -27.71 -36.14
C GLU A 222 34.64 -26.95 -35.24
N LEU A 223 33.87 -27.67 -34.41
CA LEU A 223 32.91 -27.08 -33.48
C LEU A 223 33.50 -26.72 -32.12
N ARG A 224 34.79 -27.01 -31.88
CA ARG A 224 35.48 -26.61 -30.63
C ARG A 224 35.47 -25.10 -30.37
N PRO A 225 35.79 -24.22 -31.34
CA PRO A 225 35.80 -22.77 -31.13
C PRO A 225 34.41 -22.14 -31.12
N VAL A 226 33.35 -22.88 -31.49
CA VAL A 226 32.00 -22.34 -31.61
C VAL A 226 31.34 -22.22 -30.23
N VAL A 227 30.76 -21.05 -29.99
CA VAL A 227 30.00 -20.69 -28.78
C VAL A 227 28.50 -20.96 -29.05
N PRO A 228 27.69 -21.38 -28.06
CA PRO A 228 26.25 -21.58 -28.24
C PRO A 228 25.51 -20.33 -28.78
N GLU A 229 26.05 -19.13 -28.55
CA GLU A 229 25.53 -17.86 -29.05
C GLU A 229 25.59 -17.71 -30.58
N ASN A 230 26.55 -18.39 -31.22
CA ASN A 230 26.75 -18.37 -32.67
C ASN A 230 25.92 -19.45 -33.39
N LEU A 231 25.17 -20.26 -32.64
CA LEU A 231 24.29 -21.27 -33.19
C LEU A 231 22.87 -20.73 -33.26
N MET A 232 22.06 -21.37 -34.10
CA MET A 232 20.64 -21.10 -34.23
C MET A 232 19.87 -22.39 -33.94
N PHE A 233 18.86 -22.30 -33.08
CA PHE A 233 17.89 -23.36 -32.86
C PHE A 233 16.67 -23.14 -33.75
N VAL A 234 16.43 -24.10 -34.63
CA VAL A 234 15.30 -24.10 -35.54
C VAL A 234 14.42 -25.30 -35.20
N LYS A 235 13.18 -25.03 -34.81
CA LYS A 235 12.16 -26.06 -34.59
C LYS A 235 11.13 -25.95 -35.69
N GLU A 236 11.08 -26.94 -36.58
CA GLU A 236 10.25 -26.91 -37.78
C GLU A 236 10.55 -25.64 -38.59
N ASP A 237 9.62 -24.69 -38.63
CA ASP A 237 9.77 -23.41 -39.34
C ASP A 237 10.07 -22.22 -38.41
N LEU A 238 10.23 -22.45 -37.10
CA LEU A 238 10.36 -21.41 -36.09
C LEU A 238 11.77 -21.35 -35.50
N ILE A 239 12.41 -20.19 -35.64
CA ILE A 239 13.69 -19.90 -35.00
C ILE A 239 13.41 -19.42 -33.59
N ILE A 240 13.91 -20.13 -32.58
CA ILE A 240 13.73 -19.75 -31.18
C ILE A 240 15.00 -19.09 -30.65
N PRO A 241 14.92 -17.84 -30.14
CA PRO A 241 16.07 -17.16 -29.55
C PRO A 241 16.67 -17.90 -28.35
N HIS A 242 17.98 -17.74 -28.14
CA HIS A 242 18.73 -18.41 -27.07
C HIS A 242 18.85 -17.58 -25.80
N PHE A 243 18.56 -16.28 -25.90
CA PHE A 243 18.67 -15.31 -24.82
C PHE A 243 17.26 -14.95 -24.35
N TYR A 244 16.84 -15.54 -23.23
CA TYR A 244 15.68 -15.17 -22.43
C TYR A 244 15.96 -15.47 -20.97
#